data_AF-A0A6P1TC76-F1
#
_entry.id   AF-A0A6P1TC76-F1
#
_cell.length_a   1.000
_cell.length_b   1.000
_cell.length_c   1.000
_cell.angle_alpha   90.00
_cell.angle_beta   90.00
_cell.angle_gamma   90.00
#
_symmetry.space_group_name_H-M   'P 1'
#
loop_
_entity.id
_entity.type
_entity.pdbx_description
1 polymer ?
#
loop_
_entity_poly.entity_id
_entity_poly.type
_entity_poly.pdbx_seq_one_letter_code
_entity_poly.pdbx_strand_id
1 'polypeptide(L)'
;MRNTSQFLLTLLLCAGMTACGGGGSDNTGGNSSSSSSSSSSSSSSSSSSSSSGGSSSSSSSSSSGSSSSSGSSSGSGNESIDGGFAGYGYNLTGGAGGLVYTVNNGADLQDKLDEAKDASQPVTIYIDGTITDFNTGTGTDIQIKDMDNVSLIGVGENGEFDGIGLSIRRANNIIVQNLLFHEAWPGQEKDNISIEGDDDGSTTSHIWIDHCELYNSLEVDKNYYDGLIDSKSGARYITLSYNYMHDAWKTTLHGHTENDSNPDTDRLITFHHNRFEDLESRVPLFRHGRGHVYNNYYNNINSTAINSRAGAEMLIENNVFENTQNPIVSFYSDVTGYWNLSGNVFGSGVTWTSGGGSDITAEDGESTSTYQVPYPYVLDATDGLKDHILANAGRGKLDQSDLEIPDPVTPEGELPVEEEPILEDVALPYAENFATDTAGFFSNSYRDLSGAPGDGTPMYHRVTGSAEIQSGALSLTGSRVSIGNSTPTVSTTSGDSNTGVFDLSVPWQISFKVVSVSGDTSKYFQLYVDNNTASSSNSIWGGSSKFHQVLLSDLVAGQSYTVTGLTASSNSFITLRTESSATVAVDDILIEVMP
;
A
#
# COMPACT_ATOMS: atom_id res chain seq x y z
N MET A 1 -19.39 -12.19 -64.75
CA MET A 1 -18.33 -11.43 -64.07
C MET A 1 -18.57 -11.47 -62.57
N ARG A 2 -17.71 -12.23 -61.87
CA ARG A 2 -17.19 -12.07 -60.51
C ARG A 2 -18.21 -11.94 -59.35
N ASN A 3 -18.37 -12.97 -58.50
CA ASN A 3 -17.47 -13.46 -57.40
C ASN A 3 -17.71 -12.63 -56.12
N THR A 4 -17.85 -13.17 -54.91
CA THR A 4 -17.25 -14.33 -54.21
C THR A 4 -18.16 -14.69 -53.02
N SER A 5 -18.65 -15.93 -52.82
CA SER A 5 -18.03 -17.16 -52.31
C SER A 5 -18.01 -17.29 -50.77
N GLN A 6 -19.03 -17.97 -50.25
CA GLN A 6 -18.99 -18.77 -49.00
C GLN A 6 -18.10 -20.00 -49.21
N PHE A 7 -17.47 -20.52 -48.15
CA PHE A 7 -17.08 -21.92 -48.10
C PHE A 7 -17.27 -22.48 -46.69
N LEU A 8 -18.16 -23.48 -46.63
CA LEU A 8 -18.31 -24.47 -45.58
C LEU A 8 -17.49 -25.68 -46.04
N LEU A 9 -16.73 -26.34 -45.15
CA LEU A 9 -16.29 -27.71 -45.40
C LEU A 9 -16.30 -28.52 -44.11
N THR A 10 -17.23 -29.46 -44.06
CA THR A 10 -17.32 -30.57 -43.10
C THR A 10 -16.58 -31.77 -43.69
N LEU A 11 -15.80 -32.52 -42.90
CA LEU A 11 -15.66 -33.96 -43.10
C LEU A 11 -15.30 -34.71 -41.80
N LEU A 12 -16.21 -35.61 -41.42
CA LEU A 12 -16.03 -36.70 -40.45
C LEU A 12 -15.01 -37.74 -40.95
N LEU A 13 -14.32 -38.43 -40.03
CA LEU A 13 -14.08 -39.87 -40.15
C LEU A 13 -13.91 -40.53 -38.77
N CYS A 14 -14.51 -41.72 -38.61
CA CYS A 14 -14.66 -42.52 -37.37
C CYS A 14 -13.62 -43.65 -37.22
N ALA A 15 -13.65 -44.27 -36.02
CA ALA A 15 -13.19 -45.61 -35.60
C ALA A 15 -11.67 -45.78 -35.34
N GLY A 16 -11.17 -46.53 -34.37
CA GLY A 16 -11.76 -47.46 -33.39
C GLY A 16 -10.75 -48.60 -33.10
N MET A 17 -10.57 -48.93 -31.81
CA MET A 17 -10.08 -50.20 -31.22
C MET A 17 -8.56 -50.58 -31.18
N THR A 18 -8.09 -50.69 -29.93
CA THR A 18 -7.46 -51.87 -29.25
C THR A 18 -6.05 -52.37 -29.59
N ALA A 19 -5.18 -52.36 -28.57
CA ALA A 19 -4.21 -53.40 -28.10
C ALA A 19 -3.07 -52.70 -27.31
N CYS A 20 -2.36 -53.24 -26.31
CA CYS A 20 -2.38 -54.44 -25.48
C CYS A 20 -1.20 -54.29 -24.48
N GLY A 21 -1.35 -54.79 -23.24
CA GLY A 21 -0.24 -55.18 -22.33
C GLY A 21 -0.03 -54.27 -21.11
N GLY A 22 -0.04 -54.72 -19.86
CA GLY A 22 -0.19 -56.06 -19.28
C GLY A 22 0.13 -56.07 -17.77
N GLY A 23 -0.43 -57.04 -17.04
CA GLY A 23 -0.05 -57.50 -15.68
C GLY A 23 -0.51 -56.59 -14.54
N GLY A 24 -1.46 -56.95 -13.67
CA GLY A 24 -1.47 -58.14 -12.80
C GLY A 24 -0.60 -57.84 -11.56
N SER A 25 -1.05 -57.93 -10.31
CA SER A 25 -2.02 -58.86 -9.71
C SER A 25 -2.42 -58.38 -8.30
N ASP A 26 -3.65 -58.74 -7.90
CA ASP A 26 -4.02 -59.38 -6.63
C ASP A 26 -3.81 -58.64 -5.29
N ASN A 27 -4.68 -58.72 -4.27
CA ASN A 27 -5.99 -59.35 -4.05
C ASN A 27 -6.42 -58.95 -2.61
N THR A 28 -7.63 -59.35 -2.22
CA THR A 28 -8.32 -59.21 -0.92
C THR A 28 -9.08 -57.89 -0.79
N GLY A 29 -10.41 -57.81 -0.95
CA GLY A 29 -11.49 -58.77 -0.64
C GLY A 29 -11.79 -58.69 0.85
N GLY A 30 -12.98 -58.40 1.34
CA GLY A 30 -14.29 -58.19 0.74
C GLY A 30 -15.34 -58.10 1.86
N ASN A 31 -16.61 -58.03 1.44
CA ASN A 31 -17.85 -58.16 2.22
C ASN A 31 -18.31 -56.94 3.05
N SER A 32 -19.37 -56.23 2.61
CA SER A 32 -20.82 -56.53 2.82
C SER A 32 -21.24 -56.24 4.27
N SER A 33 -22.32 -55.54 4.62
CA SER A 33 -23.62 -55.37 3.95
C SER A 33 -24.50 -54.45 4.82
N SER A 34 -25.35 -53.66 4.15
CA SER A 34 -26.75 -53.28 4.47
C SER A 34 -27.20 -52.80 5.87
N SER A 35 -28.09 -51.79 5.79
CA SER A 35 -29.27 -51.50 6.64
C SER A 35 -29.00 -50.91 8.04
N SER A 36 -29.78 -50.03 8.63
CA SER A 36 -30.94 -49.19 8.28
C SER A 36 -31.30 -48.40 9.55
N SER A 37 -31.76 -47.15 9.41
CA SER A 37 -32.72 -46.45 10.29
C SER A 37 -32.58 -46.51 11.83
N SER A 38 -32.51 -45.34 12.47
CA SER A 38 -33.57 -44.89 13.39
C SER A 38 -33.34 -43.48 13.93
N SER A 39 -34.38 -42.69 13.75
CA SER A 39 -34.73 -41.46 14.45
C SER A 39 -34.87 -41.65 15.97
N SER A 40 -34.51 -40.65 16.77
CA SER A 40 -35.33 -40.25 17.92
C SER A 40 -35.06 -38.80 18.32
N SER A 41 -36.14 -38.03 18.28
CA SER A 41 -36.35 -36.77 18.96
C SER A 41 -36.63 -36.99 20.44
N SER A 42 -36.22 -36.07 21.30
CA SER A 42 -36.99 -35.73 22.50
C SER A 42 -36.63 -34.34 23.02
N SER A 43 -37.65 -33.71 23.55
CA SER A 43 -37.85 -32.29 23.80
C SER A 43 -37.77 -31.94 25.28
N SER A 44 -37.30 -30.71 25.55
CA SER A 44 -37.78 -29.75 26.57
C SER A 44 -38.09 -30.22 28.01
N SER A 45 -37.50 -29.51 28.99
CA SER A 45 -38.29 -28.91 30.07
C SER A 45 -37.61 -27.67 30.67
N SER A 46 -38.46 -26.69 30.89
CA SER A 46 -38.29 -25.34 31.42
C SER A 46 -38.06 -25.28 32.93
N SER A 47 -37.41 -24.21 33.41
CA SER A 47 -37.87 -23.54 34.63
C SER A 47 -37.54 -22.04 34.61
N SER A 48 -38.60 -21.26 34.81
CA SER A 48 -38.66 -19.82 34.99
C SER A 48 -38.53 -19.46 36.47
N SER A 49 -37.91 -18.33 36.80
CA SER A 49 -38.38 -17.49 37.90
C SER A 49 -38.03 -16.02 37.67
N SER A 50 -39.07 -15.20 37.70
CA SER A 50 -39.11 -13.74 37.66
C SER A 50 -39.22 -13.19 39.09
N SER A 51 -38.68 -12.00 39.36
CA SER A 51 -39.46 -10.76 39.63
C SER A 51 -38.77 -9.76 40.55
N SER A 52 -38.82 -8.48 40.11
CA SER A 52 -39.04 -7.21 40.84
C SER A 52 -38.13 -6.84 42.03
N GLY A 53 -37.68 -5.60 42.25
CA GLY A 53 -38.02 -4.28 41.73
C GLY A 53 -37.55 -3.24 42.77
N GLY A 54 -37.33 -1.98 42.38
CA GLY A 54 -37.04 -0.89 43.32
C GLY A 54 -36.53 0.39 42.65
N SER A 55 -37.31 1.48 42.80
CA SER A 55 -37.19 2.74 42.07
C SER A 55 -36.58 3.89 42.88
N SER A 56 -35.82 4.76 42.16
CA SER A 56 -35.81 6.24 42.15
C SER A 56 -35.56 7.12 43.40
N SER A 57 -34.58 8.04 43.28
CA SER A 57 -34.61 9.52 43.57
C SER A 57 -33.15 10.07 43.45
N SER A 58 -32.77 10.93 42.50
CA SER A 58 -32.99 12.38 42.26
C SER A 58 -31.84 13.32 42.73
N SER A 59 -31.53 14.30 41.85
CA SER A 59 -30.91 15.65 42.01
C SER A 59 -29.38 15.87 42.04
N SER A 60 -28.87 16.33 40.88
CA SER A 60 -28.07 17.56 40.59
C SER A 60 -27.22 18.27 41.66
N SER A 61 -25.94 18.55 41.33
CA SER A 61 -25.37 19.92 41.21
C SER A 61 -23.88 19.93 40.83
N SER A 62 -23.53 20.92 40.01
CA SER A 62 -22.23 21.37 39.46
C SER A 62 -21.13 21.76 40.46
N SER A 63 -19.84 21.60 40.10
CA SER A 63 -18.85 22.70 39.89
C SER A 63 -17.38 22.21 39.82
N SER A 64 -16.70 22.63 38.75
CA SER A 64 -15.28 22.97 38.53
C SER A 64 -14.20 22.74 39.61
N GLY A 65 -13.01 22.29 39.15
CA GLY A 65 -11.73 22.44 39.84
C GLY A 65 -10.58 21.66 39.19
N SER A 66 -9.74 22.37 38.43
CA SER A 66 -8.49 21.88 37.84
C SER A 66 -7.40 21.68 38.90
N SER A 67 -6.60 20.61 38.80
CA SER A 67 -5.16 20.64 39.12
C SER A 67 -4.47 19.33 38.74
N SER A 68 -3.35 19.49 38.05
CA SER A 68 -2.36 18.50 37.65
C SER A 68 -1.68 17.81 38.83
N SER A 69 -1.39 16.51 38.68
CA SER A 69 -0.26 15.87 39.33
C SER A 69 0.16 14.63 38.56
N SER A 70 1.37 14.70 38.01
CA SER A 70 2.15 13.64 37.39
C SER A 70 2.35 12.47 38.36
N GLY A 71 2.20 11.25 37.86
CA GLY A 71 2.51 10.03 38.58
C GLY A 71 2.56 8.84 37.62
N SER A 72 3.78 8.47 37.21
CA SER A 72 4.08 7.27 36.45
C SER A 72 3.61 6.01 37.19
N SER A 73 2.93 5.11 36.48
CA SER A 73 2.90 3.70 36.84
C SER A 73 2.68 2.82 35.61
N SER A 74 3.66 1.98 35.33
CA SER A 74 3.55 0.81 34.47
C SER A 74 2.46 -0.14 35.01
N GLY A 75 1.59 -0.64 34.13
CA GLY A 75 0.72 -1.77 34.41
C GLY A 75 -0.68 -1.69 33.79
N SER A 76 -0.87 -2.47 32.72
CA SER A 76 -2.12 -3.14 32.30
C SER A 76 -3.42 -2.51 32.83
N GLY A 77 -3.94 -1.53 32.09
CA GLY A 77 -5.29 -1.01 32.20
C GLY A 77 -5.97 -1.14 30.85
N ASN A 78 -7.03 -1.93 30.80
CA ASN A 78 -7.90 -2.09 29.63
C ASN A 78 -8.67 -0.77 29.44
N GLU A 79 -8.06 0.24 28.84
CA GLU A 79 -8.84 1.30 28.21
C GLU A 79 -9.64 0.63 27.10
N SER A 80 -10.96 0.78 27.14
CA SER A 80 -11.86 0.25 26.13
C SER A 80 -11.53 0.93 24.80
N ILE A 81 -10.61 0.34 24.04
CA ILE A 81 -10.39 0.69 22.64
C ILE A 81 -11.78 0.58 22.00
N ASP A 82 -12.30 1.68 21.45
CA ASP A 82 -13.47 1.64 20.57
C ASP A 82 -13.02 0.97 19.27
N GLY A 83 -12.77 -0.34 19.35
CA GLY A 83 -12.22 -1.14 18.26
C GLY A 83 -13.28 -1.52 17.24
N GLY A 84 -14.50 -1.01 17.34
CA GLY A 84 -15.64 -1.35 16.50
C GLY A 84 -15.78 -2.86 16.27
N PHE A 85 -16.01 -3.23 15.01
CA PHE A 85 -16.09 -4.63 14.62
C PHE A 85 -14.76 -5.37 14.68
N ALA A 86 -13.61 -4.71 14.50
CA ALA A 86 -12.31 -5.36 14.64
C ALA A 86 -12.09 -5.95 16.05
N GLY A 87 -12.56 -5.26 17.10
CA GLY A 87 -12.53 -5.74 18.49
C GLY A 87 -13.77 -6.51 18.94
N TYR A 88 -14.82 -6.60 18.13
CA TYR A 88 -16.08 -7.18 18.58
C TYR A 88 -15.95 -8.69 18.85
N GLY A 89 -16.14 -9.07 20.13
CA GLY A 89 -16.02 -10.45 20.57
C GLY A 89 -14.60 -11.02 20.44
N TYR A 90 -13.59 -10.16 20.28
CA TYR A 90 -12.22 -10.55 19.97
C TYR A 90 -11.21 -9.71 20.76
N ASN A 91 -10.08 -10.31 21.13
CA ASN A 91 -8.99 -9.60 21.78
C ASN A 91 -8.01 -9.10 20.72
N LEU A 92 -8.34 -7.98 20.09
CA LEU A 92 -7.49 -7.36 19.07
C LEU A 92 -6.20 -6.85 19.71
N THR A 93 -5.08 -7.43 19.33
CA THR A 93 -3.76 -7.18 19.91
C THR A 93 -2.67 -6.95 18.87
N GLY A 94 -2.94 -7.26 17.60
CA GLY A 94 -1.93 -7.20 16.55
C GLY A 94 -0.71 -8.03 16.92
N GLY A 95 0.47 -7.43 16.78
CA GLY A 95 1.77 -8.02 17.10
C GLY A 95 2.21 -7.97 18.56
N ALA A 96 1.35 -7.51 19.48
CA ALA A 96 1.75 -7.26 20.86
C ALA A 96 2.29 -8.52 21.57
N GLY A 97 3.38 -8.35 22.31
CA GLY A 97 4.02 -9.43 23.08
C GLY A 97 4.85 -10.42 22.25
N GLY A 98 5.08 -10.12 20.96
CA GLY A 98 5.91 -10.92 20.08
C GLY A 98 7.24 -10.26 19.71
N LEU A 99 7.70 -10.54 18.49
CA LEU A 99 8.90 -9.93 17.90
C LEU A 99 8.68 -8.44 17.65
N VAL A 100 9.75 -7.66 17.79
CA VAL A 100 9.72 -6.21 17.57
C VAL A 100 10.89 -5.82 16.68
N TYR A 101 10.58 -5.21 15.54
CA TYR A 101 11.56 -4.76 14.55
C TYR A 101 11.28 -3.32 14.15
N THR A 102 12.31 -2.63 13.64
CA THR A 102 12.16 -1.35 12.93
C THR A 102 12.81 -1.50 11.56
N VAL A 103 12.14 -1.12 10.49
CA VAL A 103 12.62 -1.24 9.10
C VAL A 103 12.49 0.10 8.38
N ASN A 104 13.26 0.30 7.32
CA ASN A 104 13.23 1.53 6.53
C ASN A 104 13.18 1.30 5.01
N ASN A 105 12.99 0.05 4.58
CA ASN A 105 12.84 -0.37 3.18
C ASN A 105 11.92 -1.60 3.12
N GLY A 106 11.38 -1.88 1.93
CA GLY A 106 10.39 -2.92 1.72
C GLY A 106 10.90 -4.35 1.78
N ALA A 107 12.15 -4.59 1.38
CA ALA A 107 12.77 -5.91 1.46
C ALA A 107 12.87 -6.37 2.93
N ASP A 108 13.40 -5.52 3.81
CA ASP A 108 13.46 -5.81 5.25
C ASP A 108 12.05 -5.97 5.86
N LEU A 109 11.08 -5.16 5.42
CA LEU A 109 9.70 -5.30 5.88
C LEU A 109 9.13 -6.68 5.54
N GLN A 110 9.26 -7.11 4.28
CA GLN A 110 8.76 -8.41 3.84
C GLN A 110 9.51 -9.56 4.54
N ASP A 111 10.83 -9.47 4.63
CA ASP A 111 11.67 -10.46 5.30
C ASP A 111 11.27 -10.64 6.78
N LYS A 112 10.99 -9.56 7.50
CA LYS A 112 10.56 -9.64 8.90
C LYS A 112 9.14 -10.18 9.09
N LEU A 113 8.25 -9.96 8.12
CA LEU A 113 6.96 -10.62 8.09
C LEU A 113 7.12 -12.13 7.89
N ASP A 114 7.95 -12.54 6.94
CA ASP A 114 8.20 -13.95 6.65
C ASP A 114 8.94 -14.66 7.80
N GLU A 115 9.91 -14.02 8.44
CA GLU A 115 10.60 -14.53 9.63
C GLU A 115 9.60 -14.79 10.78
N ALA A 116 8.71 -13.84 11.06
CA ALA A 116 7.71 -13.98 12.10
C ALA A 116 6.68 -15.07 11.78
N LYS A 117 6.26 -15.16 10.52
CA LYS A 117 5.38 -16.21 10.00
C LYS A 117 5.98 -17.59 10.19
N ASP A 118 7.23 -17.79 9.76
CA ASP A 118 7.95 -19.05 9.90
C ASP A 118 8.18 -19.44 11.36
N ALA A 119 8.42 -18.44 12.22
CA ALA A 119 8.52 -18.63 13.66
C ALA A 119 7.16 -18.83 14.36
N SER A 120 6.05 -18.57 13.66
CA SER A 120 4.69 -18.53 14.22
C SER A 120 4.60 -17.63 15.46
N GLN A 121 5.25 -16.46 15.41
CA GLN A 121 5.26 -15.48 16.49
C GLN A 121 4.48 -14.22 16.08
N PRO A 122 3.76 -13.56 17.01
CA PRO A 122 3.27 -12.21 16.79
C PRO A 122 4.43 -11.28 16.44
N VAL A 123 4.18 -10.24 15.65
CA VAL A 123 5.23 -9.30 15.25
C VAL A 123 4.72 -7.86 15.18
N THR A 124 5.46 -6.96 15.80
CA THR A 124 5.30 -5.52 15.65
C THR A 124 6.48 -4.98 14.83
N ILE A 125 6.20 -4.38 13.67
CA ILE A 125 7.20 -3.78 12.81
C ILE A 125 6.94 -2.28 12.75
N TYR A 126 7.89 -1.52 13.27
CA TYR A 126 7.94 -0.07 13.12
C TYR A 126 8.55 0.28 11.77
N ILE A 127 7.93 1.22 11.05
CA ILE A 127 8.37 1.64 9.72
C ILE A 127 8.89 3.07 9.84
N ASP A 128 10.21 3.23 9.68
CA ASP A 128 10.95 4.48 9.82
C ASP A 128 11.67 4.82 8.50
N GLY A 129 10.88 4.92 7.43
CA GLY A 129 11.37 5.18 6.08
C GLY A 129 10.30 4.92 5.03
N THR A 130 10.69 5.18 3.78
CA THR A 130 9.82 5.03 2.61
C THR A 130 9.96 3.63 2.02
N ILE A 131 8.85 2.91 1.94
CA ILE A 131 8.68 1.62 1.29
C ILE A 131 8.27 1.88 -0.16
N THR A 132 8.99 1.30 -1.10
CA THR A 132 8.71 1.42 -2.54
C THR A 132 8.84 0.04 -3.17
N ASP A 133 8.22 -0.20 -4.33
CA ASP A 133 8.50 -1.42 -5.09
C ASP A 133 9.99 -1.57 -5.40
N PHE A 134 10.65 -0.44 -5.66
CA PHE A 134 12.07 -0.39 -5.95
C PHE A 134 12.97 -0.94 -4.82
N ASN A 135 12.64 -0.64 -3.57
CA ASN A 135 13.36 -1.15 -2.40
C ASN A 135 12.70 -2.40 -1.77
N THR A 136 11.71 -2.98 -2.45
CA THR A 136 11.08 -4.27 -2.13
C THR A 136 11.58 -5.37 -3.07
N GLY A 137 11.74 -5.06 -4.37
CA GLY A 137 12.31 -5.97 -5.38
C GLY A 137 11.36 -7.04 -5.93
N THR A 138 10.09 -7.04 -5.53
CA THR A 138 9.12 -8.11 -5.86
C THR A 138 8.23 -7.82 -7.07
N GLY A 139 8.07 -6.56 -7.46
CA GLY A 139 7.09 -6.15 -8.48
C GLY A 139 5.63 -6.31 -7.99
N THR A 140 5.43 -6.46 -6.68
CA THR A 140 4.14 -6.72 -6.04
C THR A 140 4.05 -6.03 -4.68
N ASP A 141 2.83 -5.91 -4.16
CA ASP A 141 2.56 -5.41 -2.81
C ASP A 141 3.35 -6.12 -1.70
N ILE A 142 3.54 -5.40 -0.59
CA ILE A 142 3.93 -6.01 0.69
C ILE A 142 2.80 -6.95 1.14
N GLN A 143 3.13 -8.17 1.58
CA GLN A 143 2.16 -9.20 1.88
C GLN A 143 2.16 -9.59 3.36
N ILE A 144 1.03 -9.37 4.03
CA ILE A 144 0.66 -10.05 5.27
C ILE A 144 -0.22 -11.24 4.88
N LYS A 145 0.40 -12.41 4.72
CA LYS A 145 -0.26 -13.56 4.11
C LYS A 145 0.06 -14.89 4.78
N ASP A 146 -0.98 -15.68 5.04
CA ASP A 146 -0.88 -16.95 5.75
C ASP A 146 -0.25 -16.80 7.15
N MET A 147 -0.59 -15.72 7.85
CA MET A 147 -0.06 -15.39 9.18
C MET A 147 -1.07 -14.58 9.99
N ASP A 148 -0.97 -14.63 11.31
CA ASP A 148 -1.82 -13.87 12.23
C ASP A 148 -0.97 -13.03 13.19
N ASN A 149 -1.58 -12.05 13.86
CA ASN A 149 -0.98 -11.27 14.95
C ASN A 149 0.15 -10.33 14.46
N VAL A 150 -0.20 -9.35 13.63
CA VAL A 150 0.74 -8.38 13.06
C VAL A 150 0.36 -6.96 13.42
N SER A 151 1.35 -6.15 13.77
CA SER A 151 1.23 -4.69 13.87
C SER A 151 2.24 -4.02 12.95
N LEU A 152 1.79 -3.23 11.99
CA LEU A 152 2.62 -2.31 11.20
C LEU A 152 2.37 -0.88 11.69
N ILE A 153 3.41 -0.20 12.15
CA ILE A 153 3.28 1.12 12.81
C ILE A 153 4.31 2.10 12.24
N GLY A 154 3.88 3.21 11.65
CA GLY A 154 4.82 4.24 11.20
C GLY A 154 5.47 4.99 12.36
N VAL A 155 6.76 5.33 12.25
CA VAL A 155 7.52 6.11 13.25
C VAL A 155 7.38 7.61 12.94
N GLY A 156 6.80 8.37 13.87
CA GLY A 156 6.53 9.80 13.67
C GLY A 156 5.68 10.04 12.43
N GLU A 157 6.26 10.69 11.42
CA GLU A 157 5.66 10.90 10.09
C GLU A 157 6.46 10.22 8.98
N ASN A 158 7.45 9.38 9.33
CA ASN A 158 8.44 8.82 8.41
C ASN A 158 7.98 7.53 7.72
N GLY A 159 7.02 6.81 8.31
CA GLY A 159 6.53 5.55 7.75
C GLY A 159 5.63 5.77 6.55
N GLU A 160 6.12 5.39 5.38
CA GLU A 160 5.50 5.72 4.09
C GLU A 160 5.54 4.52 3.13
N PHE A 161 4.46 4.34 2.37
CA PHE A 161 4.36 3.45 1.23
C PHE A 161 4.12 4.31 -0.01
N ASP A 162 5.18 4.52 -0.78
CA ASP A 162 5.19 5.34 -1.98
C ASP A 162 5.18 4.42 -3.20
N GLY A 163 4.09 4.47 -3.97
CA GLY A 163 3.99 3.68 -5.19
C GLY A 163 3.81 2.19 -4.96
N ILE A 164 3.57 1.70 -3.74
CA ILE A 164 3.38 0.27 -3.44
C ILE A 164 2.23 0.04 -2.47
N GLY A 165 1.47 -1.05 -2.64
CA GLY A 165 0.34 -1.41 -1.78
C GLY A 165 0.70 -2.38 -0.65
N LEU A 166 -0.29 -2.61 0.22
CA LEU A 166 -0.29 -3.64 1.26
C LEU A 166 -1.42 -4.63 1.03
N SER A 167 -1.09 -5.91 0.84
CA SER A 167 -2.05 -7.00 0.71
C SER A 167 -2.17 -7.81 2.00
N ILE A 168 -3.38 -7.87 2.56
CA ILE A 168 -3.72 -8.65 3.76
C ILE A 168 -4.64 -9.79 3.34
N ARG A 169 -4.13 -11.02 3.38
CA ARG A 169 -4.86 -12.19 2.87
C ARG A 169 -4.61 -13.45 3.70
N ARG A 170 -5.69 -14.13 4.09
CA ARG A 170 -5.65 -15.29 5.00
C ARG A 170 -4.89 -14.96 6.28
N ALA A 171 -5.24 -13.81 6.85
CA ALA A 171 -4.56 -13.21 7.99
C ALA A 171 -5.54 -12.61 8.98
N ASN A 172 -5.28 -12.81 10.28
CA ASN A 172 -6.17 -12.38 11.35
C ASN A 172 -5.43 -11.61 12.45
N ASN A 173 -6.14 -10.75 13.17
CA ASN A 173 -5.59 -9.93 14.25
C ASN A 173 -4.47 -9.01 13.75
N ILE A 174 -4.83 -8.07 12.87
CA ILE A 174 -3.89 -7.18 12.18
C ILE A 174 -4.16 -5.73 12.59
N ILE A 175 -3.11 -4.98 12.89
CA ILE A 175 -3.14 -3.55 13.17
C ILE A 175 -2.22 -2.84 12.17
N VAL A 176 -2.72 -1.81 11.50
CA VAL A 176 -1.95 -0.93 10.62
C VAL A 176 -2.18 0.49 11.10
N GLN A 177 -1.12 1.16 11.54
CA GLN A 177 -1.25 2.45 12.22
C GLN A 177 -0.21 3.48 11.81
N ASN A 178 -0.63 4.75 11.77
CA ASN A 178 0.28 5.89 11.65
C ASN A 178 1.16 5.87 10.38
N LEU A 179 0.62 5.36 9.26
CA LEU A 179 1.35 5.22 7.99
C LEU A 179 0.77 6.13 6.92
N LEU A 180 1.63 6.63 6.04
CA LEU A 180 1.23 7.19 4.75
C LEU A 180 1.20 6.07 3.70
N PHE A 181 0.12 6.00 2.92
CA PHE A 181 0.09 5.23 1.68
C PHE A 181 -0.30 6.16 0.53
N HIS A 182 0.43 6.16 -0.58
CA HIS A 182 -0.02 6.89 -1.74
C HIS A 182 0.37 6.28 -3.08
N GLU A 183 -0.50 6.51 -4.05
CA GLU A 183 -0.21 6.33 -5.48
C GLU A 183 0.29 4.93 -5.83
N ALA A 184 -0.27 3.89 -5.20
CA ALA A 184 0.13 2.50 -5.36
C ALA A 184 0.20 2.09 -6.85
N TRP A 185 1.41 1.76 -7.31
CA TRP A 185 1.78 1.52 -8.70
C TRP A 185 3.18 0.87 -8.81
N PRO A 186 3.32 -0.42 -8.44
CA PRO A 186 3.19 -1.44 -9.49
C PRO A 186 2.60 -2.78 -9.00
N GLY A 187 2.00 -3.53 -9.93
CA GLY A 187 1.42 -4.85 -9.66
C GLY A 187 0.10 -5.12 -10.40
N GLN A 188 -0.52 -6.27 -10.11
CA GLN A 188 -1.89 -6.58 -10.56
C GLN A 188 -2.96 -5.92 -9.68
N GLU A 189 -2.64 -5.68 -8.40
CA GLU A 189 -3.46 -4.94 -7.44
C GLU A 189 -2.88 -3.52 -7.34
N LYS A 190 -3.76 -2.52 -7.36
CA LYS A 190 -3.41 -1.09 -7.32
C LYS A 190 -4.12 -0.38 -6.17
N ASP A 191 -4.48 -1.17 -5.17
CA ASP A 191 -5.10 -0.71 -3.95
C ASP A 191 -3.99 -0.32 -2.97
N ASN A 192 -4.12 0.80 -2.28
CA ASN A 192 -3.14 1.13 -1.23
C ASN A 192 -3.17 0.07 -0.11
N ILE A 193 -4.36 -0.38 0.28
CA ILE A 193 -4.56 -1.52 1.18
C ILE A 193 -5.65 -2.45 0.61
N SER A 194 -5.26 -3.68 0.27
CA SER A 194 -6.15 -4.76 -0.18
C SER A 194 -6.38 -5.76 0.95
N ILE A 195 -7.64 -6.02 1.30
CA ILE A 195 -8.04 -6.95 2.36
C ILE A 195 -8.92 -8.06 1.79
N GLU A 196 -8.35 -9.23 1.57
CA GLU A 196 -9.01 -10.31 0.84
C GLU A 196 -9.19 -11.57 1.68
N GLY A 197 -10.42 -12.09 1.71
CA GLY A 197 -10.66 -13.48 2.12
C GLY A 197 -10.30 -14.49 1.01
N ASP A 198 -10.58 -15.76 1.26
CA ASP A 198 -10.34 -16.85 0.31
C ASP A 198 -11.46 -17.90 0.36
N ASP A 199 -11.58 -18.72 -0.69
CA ASP A 199 -12.65 -19.73 -0.82
C ASP A 199 -12.25 -21.10 -0.21
N ASP A 200 -11.04 -21.21 0.33
CA ASP A 200 -10.45 -22.46 0.83
C ASP A 200 -10.77 -22.75 2.31
N GLY A 201 -11.53 -21.87 2.97
CA GLY A 201 -11.92 -21.97 4.37
C GLY A 201 -10.98 -21.27 5.36
N SER A 202 -9.90 -20.65 4.88
CA SER A 202 -9.12 -19.68 5.65
C SER A 202 -9.92 -18.39 5.90
N THR A 203 -9.51 -17.62 6.92
CA THR A 203 -10.19 -16.38 7.30
C THR A 203 -9.25 -15.19 7.19
N THR A 204 -9.83 -14.06 6.80
CA THR A 204 -9.20 -12.73 6.85
C THR A 204 -10.07 -11.85 7.73
N SER A 205 -9.67 -11.63 8.99
CA SER A 205 -10.56 -10.97 9.95
C SER A 205 -9.89 -10.31 11.15
N HIS A 206 -10.62 -9.41 11.82
CA HIS A 206 -10.12 -8.64 12.97
C HIS A 206 -8.94 -7.75 12.58
N ILE A 207 -9.24 -6.76 11.74
CA ILE A 207 -8.26 -5.86 11.12
C ILE A 207 -8.60 -4.42 11.50
N TRP A 208 -7.62 -3.70 12.02
CA TRP A 208 -7.77 -2.31 12.43
C TRP A 208 -6.78 -1.43 11.67
N ILE A 209 -7.32 -0.51 10.86
CA ILE A 209 -6.55 0.49 10.14
C ILE A 209 -6.83 1.85 10.79
N ASP A 210 -5.82 2.43 11.43
CA ASP A 210 -6.03 3.57 12.32
C ASP A 210 -4.97 4.67 12.18
N HIS A 211 -5.39 5.93 12.17
CA HIS A 211 -4.49 7.08 12.03
C HIS A 211 -3.56 6.99 10.79
N CYS A 212 -4.00 6.37 9.71
CA CYS A 212 -3.28 6.39 8.44
C CYS A 212 -3.69 7.60 7.58
N GLU A 213 -2.81 8.02 6.70
CA GLU A 213 -3.12 8.95 5.61
C GLU A 213 -3.03 8.20 4.28
N LEU A 214 -4.05 8.32 3.43
CA LEU A 214 -4.11 7.63 2.15
C LEU A 214 -4.58 8.56 1.04
N TYR A 215 -3.84 8.61 -0.07
CA TYR A 215 -4.26 9.38 -1.24
C TYR A 215 -3.77 8.79 -2.57
N ASN A 216 -4.40 9.24 -3.64
CA ASN A 216 -4.00 8.96 -5.03
C ASN A 216 -3.96 10.29 -5.79
N SER A 217 -4.49 10.34 -7.01
CA SER A 217 -4.68 11.59 -7.73
C SER A 217 -6.04 11.64 -8.43
N LEU A 218 -6.69 12.80 -8.38
CA LEU A 218 -7.86 13.13 -9.19
C LEU A 218 -7.49 13.68 -10.59
N GLU A 219 -6.21 13.96 -10.85
CA GLU A 219 -5.73 14.55 -12.11
C GLU A 219 -5.42 13.50 -13.20
N VAL A 220 -5.67 12.23 -12.91
CA VAL A 220 -5.49 11.08 -13.80
C VAL A 220 -6.83 10.43 -14.17
N ASP A 221 -6.83 9.48 -15.11
CA ASP A 221 -8.04 8.67 -15.38
C ASP A 221 -8.46 7.92 -14.12
N LYS A 222 -9.77 7.77 -13.92
CA LYS A 222 -10.34 7.08 -12.76
C LYS A 222 -9.88 5.63 -12.56
N ASN A 223 -9.30 4.99 -13.57
CA ASN A 223 -8.75 3.64 -13.48
C ASN A 223 -7.22 3.60 -13.56
N TYR A 224 -6.56 4.75 -13.48
CA TYR A 224 -5.11 4.81 -13.33
C TYR A 224 -4.75 4.11 -12.01
N TYR A 225 -5.20 4.66 -10.88
CA TYR A 225 -5.18 3.98 -9.57
C TYR A 225 -6.46 3.18 -9.32
N ASP A 226 -6.46 2.31 -8.30
CA ASP A 226 -7.67 1.62 -7.82
C ASP A 226 -8.22 2.19 -6.50
N GLY A 227 -8.47 1.37 -5.48
CA GLY A 227 -9.01 1.79 -4.18
C GLY A 227 -7.93 2.32 -3.22
N LEU A 228 -8.32 3.11 -2.23
CA LEU A 228 -7.44 3.37 -1.08
C LEU A 228 -7.49 2.17 -0.12
N ILE A 229 -8.69 1.75 0.29
CA ILE A 229 -8.87 0.58 1.16
C ILE A 229 -10.02 -0.26 0.65
N ASP A 230 -9.69 -1.41 0.08
CA ASP A 230 -10.67 -2.33 -0.49
C ASP A 230 -10.72 -3.64 0.31
N SER A 231 -11.94 -4.16 0.51
CA SER A 231 -12.13 -5.50 1.08
C SER A 231 -13.12 -6.34 0.30
N LYS A 232 -12.81 -7.64 0.13
CA LYS A 232 -13.59 -8.57 -0.70
C LYS A 232 -13.45 -10.02 -0.25
N SER A 233 -14.19 -10.93 -0.89
CA SER A 233 -14.01 -12.38 -0.79
C SER A 233 -14.17 -12.98 0.63
N GLY A 234 -15.00 -12.38 1.49
CA GLY A 234 -15.25 -12.87 2.87
C GLY A 234 -14.43 -12.20 3.97
N ALA A 235 -13.59 -11.21 3.65
CA ALA A 235 -12.96 -10.36 4.65
C ALA A 235 -14.01 -9.67 5.56
N ARG A 236 -13.82 -9.73 6.89
CA ARG A 236 -14.81 -9.28 7.88
C ARG A 236 -14.18 -8.82 9.20
N TYR A 237 -14.97 -8.21 10.08
CA TYR A 237 -14.51 -7.65 11.35
C TYR A 237 -13.39 -6.62 11.15
N ILE A 238 -13.72 -5.55 10.45
CA ILE A 238 -12.78 -4.48 10.10
C ILE A 238 -13.21 -3.19 10.79
N THR A 239 -12.24 -2.41 11.26
CA THR A 239 -12.47 -1.05 11.76
C THR A 239 -11.49 -0.11 11.07
N LEU A 240 -12.02 0.95 10.46
CA LEU A 240 -11.26 2.06 9.92
C LEU A 240 -11.52 3.28 10.81
N SER A 241 -10.49 3.76 11.52
CA SER A 241 -10.65 4.88 12.45
C SER A 241 -9.60 5.96 12.31
N TYR A 242 -10.00 7.22 12.51
CA TYR A 242 -9.06 8.35 12.51
C TYR A 242 -8.16 8.44 11.25
N ASN A 243 -8.56 7.84 10.13
CA ASN A 243 -7.77 7.92 8.90
C ASN A 243 -8.08 9.23 8.16
N TYR A 244 -7.10 9.76 7.46
CA TYR A 244 -7.29 10.84 6.49
C TYR A 244 -7.21 10.29 5.07
N MET A 245 -8.32 10.30 4.34
CA MET A 245 -8.41 9.76 2.98
C MET A 245 -8.80 10.87 2.01
N HIS A 246 -7.96 11.12 1.01
CA HIS A 246 -8.16 12.23 0.08
C HIS A 246 -7.65 11.98 -1.33
N ASP A 247 -8.02 12.87 -2.26
CA ASP A 247 -7.56 12.90 -3.66
C ASP A 247 -7.71 11.58 -4.42
N ALA A 248 -8.88 10.92 -4.32
CA ALA A 248 -9.10 9.62 -4.95
C ALA A 248 -10.43 9.51 -5.71
N TRP A 249 -10.38 8.85 -6.87
CA TRP A 249 -11.56 8.50 -7.67
C TRP A 249 -12.42 7.39 -7.03
N LYS A 250 -11.76 6.40 -6.42
CA LYS A 250 -12.38 5.25 -5.76
C LYS A 250 -11.75 5.15 -4.37
N THR A 251 -12.51 5.48 -3.33
CA THR A 251 -11.94 5.58 -1.97
C THR A 251 -11.91 4.23 -1.27
N THR A 252 -13.07 3.65 -0.97
CA THR A 252 -13.17 2.38 -0.22
C THR A 252 -14.28 1.50 -0.77
N LEU A 253 -13.95 0.29 -1.20
CA LEU A 253 -14.93 -0.71 -1.63
C LEU A 253 -14.98 -1.90 -0.67
N HIS A 254 -16.20 -2.31 -0.35
CA HIS A 254 -16.45 -3.45 0.52
C HIS A 254 -17.47 -4.36 -0.16
N GLY A 255 -16.95 -5.40 -0.81
CA GLY A 255 -17.71 -6.30 -1.68
C GLY A 255 -17.57 -5.93 -3.17
N HIS A 256 -16.74 -6.66 -3.91
CA HIS A 256 -16.30 -6.27 -5.26
C HIS A 256 -17.34 -6.48 -6.36
N THR A 257 -18.30 -7.39 -6.13
CA THR A 257 -19.36 -7.73 -7.09
C THR A 257 -20.68 -8.01 -6.37
N GLU A 258 -21.80 -7.95 -7.10
CA GLU A 258 -23.14 -8.28 -6.58
C GLU A 258 -23.22 -9.73 -6.07
N ASN A 259 -22.38 -10.62 -6.61
CA ASN A 259 -22.28 -12.03 -6.22
C ASN A 259 -21.04 -12.32 -5.37
N ASP A 260 -20.50 -11.34 -4.64
CA ASP A 260 -19.43 -11.54 -3.66
C ASP A 260 -20.01 -12.22 -2.41
N SER A 261 -20.55 -13.42 -2.64
CA SER A 261 -21.41 -14.17 -1.73
C SER A 261 -20.73 -15.45 -1.23
N ASN A 262 -19.39 -15.45 -1.15
CA ASN A 262 -18.61 -16.48 -0.45
C ASN A 262 -19.27 -16.72 0.94
N PRO A 263 -19.31 -17.94 1.52
CA PRO A 263 -20.32 -18.33 2.50
C PRO A 263 -20.26 -17.56 3.84
N ASP A 264 -19.31 -16.65 4.01
CA ASP A 264 -19.23 -15.66 5.08
C ASP A 264 -19.67 -14.25 4.60
N THR A 265 -20.94 -14.11 4.22
CA THR A 265 -21.54 -12.81 3.78
C THR A 265 -21.75 -11.79 4.90
N ASP A 266 -21.42 -12.13 6.15
CA ASP A 266 -21.49 -11.22 7.29
C ASP A 266 -20.22 -10.34 7.33
N ARG A 267 -20.04 -9.54 6.28
CA ARG A 267 -19.02 -8.48 6.24
C ARG A 267 -19.41 -7.44 7.27
N LEU A 268 -18.62 -7.31 8.32
CA LEU A 268 -18.87 -6.41 9.45
C LEU A 268 -17.78 -5.36 9.51
N ILE A 269 -18.11 -4.10 9.22
CA ILE A 269 -17.12 -3.01 9.13
C ILE A 269 -17.59 -1.76 9.87
N THR A 270 -16.66 -1.16 10.61
CA THR A 270 -16.87 0.10 11.32
C THR A 270 -16.02 1.20 10.71
N PHE A 271 -16.59 2.40 10.56
CA PHE A 271 -15.90 3.61 10.14
C PHE A 271 -16.16 4.68 11.18
N HIS A 272 -15.14 5.17 11.86
CA HIS A 272 -15.34 6.31 12.75
C HIS A 272 -14.20 7.30 12.82
N HIS A 273 -14.54 8.57 13.03
CA HIS A 273 -13.56 9.65 13.18
C HIS A 273 -12.63 9.82 11.98
N ASN A 274 -12.98 9.25 10.82
CA ASN A 274 -12.21 9.44 9.60
C ASN A 274 -12.50 10.82 8.99
N ARG A 275 -11.48 11.37 8.34
CA ARG A 275 -11.54 12.58 7.51
C ARG A 275 -11.55 12.14 6.05
N PHE A 276 -12.65 12.43 5.35
CA PHE A 276 -12.81 12.16 3.93
C PHE A 276 -12.90 13.47 3.17
N GLU A 277 -11.89 13.79 2.35
CA GLU A 277 -11.85 15.06 1.62
C GLU A 277 -11.40 14.93 0.17
N ASP A 278 -11.97 15.72 -0.73
CA ASP A 278 -11.56 15.78 -2.13
C ASP A 278 -11.62 14.40 -2.81
N LEU A 279 -12.80 13.77 -2.74
CA LEU A 279 -13.03 12.41 -3.25
C LEU A 279 -14.13 12.39 -4.30
N GLU A 280 -14.04 11.48 -5.26
CA GLU A 280 -15.13 11.29 -6.22
C GLU A 280 -16.24 10.41 -5.63
N SER A 281 -15.91 9.17 -5.24
CA SER A 281 -16.93 8.17 -4.89
C SER A 281 -16.42 7.04 -3.99
N ARG A 282 -17.37 6.21 -3.52
CA ARG A 282 -17.13 5.00 -2.71
C ARG A 282 -16.63 5.35 -1.31
N VAL A 283 -17.42 6.11 -0.54
CA VAL A 283 -17.04 6.58 0.79
C VAL A 283 -18.00 6.10 1.91
N PRO A 284 -18.27 4.79 2.08
CA PRO A 284 -17.82 3.66 1.27
C PRO A 284 -18.80 3.25 0.16
N LEU A 285 -18.34 2.45 -0.80
CA LEU A 285 -19.23 1.55 -1.55
C LEU A 285 -19.35 0.23 -0.77
N PHE A 286 -20.56 -0.12 -0.35
CA PHE A 286 -20.78 -1.26 0.55
C PHE A 286 -21.82 -2.22 -0.01
N ARG A 287 -21.43 -3.49 -0.25
CA ARG A 287 -22.33 -4.55 -0.70
C ARG A 287 -22.43 -5.67 0.33
N HIS A 288 -23.66 -6.16 0.54
CA HIS A 288 -23.98 -7.20 1.53
C HIS A 288 -23.53 -6.79 2.94
N GLY A 289 -23.63 -7.70 3.92
CA GLY A 289 -23.11 -7.47 5.27
C GLY A 289 -23.74 -6.30 6.02
N ARG A 290 -23.05 -5.82 7.05
CA ARG A 290 -23.47 -4.70 7.91
C ARG A 290 -22.35 -3.72 8.19
N GLY A 291 -22.71 -2.44 8.15
CA GLY A 291 -21.79 -1.33 8.41
C GLY A 291 -22.19 -0.50 9.62
N HIS A 292 -21.21 0.07 10.31
CA HIS A 292 -21.43 1.12 11.30
C HIS A 292 -20.56 2.32 10.95
N VAL A 293 -21.19 3.44 10.63
CA VAL A 293 -20.51 4.65 10.16
C VAL A 293 -20.87 5.78 11.09
N TYR A 294 -19.95 6.18 11.96
CA TYR A 294 -20.26 7.19 12.96
C TYR A 294 -19.15 8.20 13.18
N ASN A 295 -19.53 9.43 13.53
CA ASN A 295 -18.57 10.50 13.84
C ASN A 295 -17.49 10.72 12.78
N ASN A 296 -17.78 10.55 11.49
CA ASN A 296 -16.85 10.89 10.40
C ASN A 296 -17.15 12.29 9.84
N TYR A 297 -16.17 12.90 9.19
CA TYR A 297 -16.31 14.18 8.49
C TYR A 297 -16.06 13.98 7.00
N TYR A 298 -17.04 14.39 6.20
CA TYR A 298 -17.05 14.30 4.75
C TYR A 298 -17.06 15.70 4.17
N ASN A 299 -16.08 16.03 3.34
CA ASN A 299 -16.04 17.31 2.66
C ASN A 299 -15.59 17.19 1.20
N ASN A 300 -16.25 17.92 0.31
CA ASN A 300 -15.96 17.94 -1.12
C ASN A 300 -15.99 16.54 -1.77
N ILE A 301 -17.16 15.89 -1.71
CA ILE A 301 -17.39 14.60 -2.37
C ILE A 301 -18.19 14.84 -3.66
N ASN A 302 -17.58 14.55 -4.81
CA ASN A 302 -18.08 15.02 -6.10
C ASN A 302 -19.24 14.19 -6.69
N SER A 303 -19.37 12.91 -6.32
CA SER A 303 -20.40 12.01 -6.87
C SER A 303 -21.28 11.35 -5.81
N THR A 304 -20.75 10.40 -5.02
CA THR A 304 -21.51 9.69 -3.97
C THR A 304 -20.61 9.36 -2.79
N ALA A 305 -21.06 9.65 -1.56
CA ALA A 305 -20.33 9.25 -0.35
C ALA A 305 -20.70 7.81 0.07
N ILE A 306 -21.59 7.65 1.06
CA ILE A 306 -21.99 6.34 1.56
C ILE A 306 -22.99 5.72 0.58
N ASN A 307 -22.61 4.60 -0.05
CA ASN A 307 -23.44 3.88 -1.02
C ASN A 307 -23.70 2.44 -0.55
N SER A 308 -24.83 2.24 0.14
CA SER A 308 -25.28 0.95 0.67
C SER A 308 -26.02 0.17 -0.42
N ARG A 309 -25.57 -1.04 -0.76
CA ARG A 309 -26.01 -1.78 -1.95
C ARG A 309 -26.22 -3.26 -1.65
N ALA A 310 -26.91 -3.93 -2.55
CA ALA A 310 -27.07 -5.39 -2.56
C ALA A 310 -27.61 -5.95 -1.23
N GLY A 311 -28.54 -5.25 -0.58
CA GLY A 311 -29.11 -5.67 0.70
C GLY A 311 -28.22 -5.46 1.93
N ALA A 312 -27.11 -4.72 1.81
CA ALA A 312 -26.35 -4.24 2.96
C ALA A 312 -27.24 -3.47 3.94
N GLU A 313 -26.93 -3.51 5.23
CA GLU A 313 -27.61 -2.70 6.25
C GLU A 313 -26.60 -1.88 7.05
N MET A 314 -26.76 -0.56 7.11
CA MET A 314 -25.79 0.31 7.78
C MET A 314 -26.43 1.15 8.89
N LEU A 315 -25.80 1.21 10.06
CA LEU A 315 -26.11 2.21 11.09
C LEU A 315 -25.22 3.43 10.82
N ILE A 316 -25.82 4.60 10.58
CA ILE A 316 -25.11 5.81 10.18
C ILE A 316 -25.43 6.93 11.17
N GLU A 317 -24.48 7.31 12.01
CA GLU A 317 -24.73 8.16 13.19
C GLU A 317 -23.76 9.35 13.35
N ASN A 318 -24.28 10.52 13.70
CA ASN A 318 -23.46 11.69 14.08
C ASN A 318 -22.32 12.04 13.09
N ASN A 319 -22.49 11.78 11.79
CA ASN A 319 -21.52 12.21 10.77
C ASN A 319 -21.82 13.65 10.33
N VAL A 320 -20.78 14.37 9.89
CA VAL A 320 -20.90 15.73 9.36
C VAL A 320 -20.53 15.73 7.88
N PHE A 321 -21.44 16.24 7.04
CA PHE A 321 -21.27 16.32 5.59
C PHE A 321 -21.27 17.79 5.14
N GLU A 322 -20.27 18.21 4.37
CA GLU A 322 -20.18 19.53 3.75
C GLU A 322 -19.74 19.38 2.28
N ASN A 323 -20.28 20.18 1.35
CA ASN A 323 -19.91 20.09 -0.08
C ASN A 323 -19.97 18.66 -0.66
N THR A 324 -20.89 17.84 -0.15
CA THR A 324 -21.01 16.42 -0.49
C THR A 324 -22.20 16.21 -1.40
N GLN A 325 -21.97 15.71 -2.61
CA GLN A 325 -23.02 15.18 -3.45
C GLN A 325 -23.41 13.78 -2.98
N ASN A 326 -24.72 13.55 -2.84
CA ASN A 326 -25.30 12.26 -2.45
C ASN A 326 -24.64 11.65 -1.21
N PRO A 327 -24.77 12.28 -0.01
CA PRO A 327 -24.17 11.79 1.22
C PRO A 327 -24.47 10.33 1.56
N ILE A 328 -25.73 9.91 1.41
CA ILE A 328 -26.19 8.56 1.76
C ILE A 328 -27.19 8.10 0.71
N VAL A 329 -26.81 7.09 -0.06
CA VAL A 329 -27.60 6.56 -1.16
C VAL A 329 -27.53 5.05 -1.25
N SER A 330 -28.42 4.48 -2.06
CA SER A 330 -28.28 3.13 -2.60
C SER A 330 -28.42 3.21 -4.11
N PHE A 331 -27.30 3.41 -4.81
CA PHE A 331 -27.26 3.62 -6.25
C PHE A 331 -26.54 2.48 -6.98
N TYR A 332 -26.93 2.25 -8.24
CA TYR A 332 -26.18 1.44 -9.22
C TYR A 332 -26.14 -0.08 -8.96
N SER A 333 -27.05 -0.61 -8.13
CA SER A 333 -27.27 -2.05 -7.91
C SER A 333 -28.72 -2.44 -8.20
N ASP A 334 -28.93 -3.68 -8.64
CA ASP A 334 -30.28 -4.24 -8.86
C ASP A 334 -31.06 -4.38 -7.54
N VAL A 335 -30.35 -4.60 -6.43
CA VAL A 335 -30.92 -4.73 -5.09
C VAL A 335 -30.44 -3.55 -4.24
N THR A 336 -31.40 -2.82 -3.69
CA THR A 336 -31.18 -1.70 -2.78
C THR A 336 -30.52 -2.16 -1.48
N GLY A 337 -29.57 -1.37 -0.96
CA GLY A 337 -29.12 -1.47 0.43
C GLY A 337 -29.93 -0.55 1.35
N TYR A 338 -29.75 -0.73 2.66
CA TYR A 338 -30.55 -0.08 3.69
C TYR A 338 -29.69 0.65 4.70
N TRP A 339 -30.32 1.56 5.44
CA TRP A 339 -29.70 2.36 6.47
C TRP A 339 -30.63 2.64 7.63
N ASN A 340 -30.04 2.81 8.81
CA ASN A 340 -30.66 3.38 9.99
C ASN A 340 -29.89 4.66 10.36
N LEU A 341 -30.57 5.79 10.46
CA LEU A 341 -29.96 7.11 10.61
C LEU A 341 -30.19 7.68 12.01
N SER A 342 -29.18 8.37 12.56
CA SER A 342 -29.33 9.15 13.78
C SER A 342 -28.34 10.33 13.79
N GLY A 343 -28.79 11.54 14.14
CA GLY A 343 -27.88 12.67 14.46
C GLY A 343 -26.94 13.18 13.36
N ASN A 344 -27.01 12.69 12.11
CA ASN A 344 -26.18 13.18 11.01
C ASN A 344 -26.48 14.64 10.66
N VAL A 345 -25.46 15.40 10.29
CA VAL A 345 -25.55 16.80 9.88
C VAL A 345 -25.28 16.92 8.38
N PHE A 346 -26.30 17.27 7.62
CA PHE A 346 -26.18 17.66 6.21
C PHE A 346 -25.95 19.18 6.14
N GLY A 347 -24.69 19.57 6.14
CA GLY A 347 -24.23 20.96 6.20
C GLY A 347 -24.31 21.70 4.85
N SER A 348 -23.58 22.82 4.76
CA SER A 348 -23.57 23.64 3.54
C SER A 348 -22.97 22.90 2.36
N GLY A 349 -23.54 23.11 1.17
CA GLY A 349 -23.01 22.52 -0.08
C GLY A 349 -23.43 21.07 -0.31
N VAL A 350 -24.17 20.44 0.62
CA VAL A 350 -24.77 19.13 0.37
C VAL A 350 -25.79 19.23 -0.78
N THR A 351 -25.69 18.29 -1.72
CA THR A 351 -26.61 18.20 -2.86
C THR A 351 -27.07 16.76 -3.08
N TRP A 352 -28.23 16.60 -3.70
CA TRP A 352 -28.84 15.30 -3.99
C TRP A 352 -29.19 15.20 -5.47
N THR A 353 -28.96 14.03 -6.05
CA THR A 353 -29.40 13.69 -7.41
C THR A 353 -30.24 12.42 -7.37
N SER A 354 -30.92 12.10 -8.47
CA SER A 354 -31.68 10.85 -8.60
C SER A 354 -30.92 9.89 -9.51
N GLY A 355 -30.62 8.69 -9.01
CA GLY A 355 -29.91 7.64 -9.76
C GLY A 355 -30.76 6.91 -10.80
N GLY A 356 -32.09 7.11 -10.78
CA GLY A 356 -33.04 6.43 -11.67
C GLY A 356 -33.30 4.96 -11.29
N GLY A 357 -34.35 4.35 -11.85
CA GLY A 357 -34.67 2.94 -11.54
C GLY A 357 -35.08 2.72 -10.08
N SER A 358 -34.39 1.80 -9.39
CA SER A 358 -34.58 1.45 -7.96
C SER A 358 -33.69 2.23 -7.00
N ASP A 359 -32.93 3.20 -7.52
CA ASP A 359 -32.02 4.00 -6.73
C ASP A 359 -32.79 4.90 -5.75
N ILE A 360 -32.31 4.94 -4.50
CA ILE A 360 -32.91 5.75 -3.42
C ILE A 360 -31.86 6.61 -2.72
N THR A 361 -32.31 7.74 -2.17
CA THR A 361 -31.49 8.69 -1.39
C THR A 361 -32.04 8.81 0.03
N ALA A 362 -31.20 9.22 0.97
CA ALA A 362 -31.63 9.59 2.33
C ALA A 362 -31.97 11.08 2.46
N GLU A 363 -32.37 11.75 1.37
CA GLU A 363 -32.67 13.20 1.37
C GLU A 363 -33.84 13.55 2.31
N ASP A 364 -34.78 12.64 2.52
CA ASP A 364 -35.90 12.80 3.46
C ASP A 364 -35.50 12.60 4.93
N GLY A 365 -34.28 12.10 5.20
CA GLY A 365 -33.77 11.81 6.52
C GLY A 365 -34.39 10.58 7.18
N GLU A 366 -35.13 9.75 6.44
CA GLU A 366 -35.83 8.59 7.00
C GLU A 366 -34.98 7.32 6.96
N SER A 367 -35.07 6.52 8.04
CA SER A 367 -34.45 5.19 8.11
C SER A 367 -35.21 4.18 7.24
N THR A 368 -34.47 3.32 6.55
CA THR A 368 -35.00 2.19 5.76
C THR A 368 -34.79 0.83 6.43
N SER A 369 -33.99 0.78 7.49
CA SER A 369 -33.74 -0.38 8.36
C SER A 369 -33.83 0.02 9.83
N THR A 370 -33.93 -0.98 10.72
CA THR A 370 -33.82 -0.85 12.18
C THR A 370 -32.52 -1.46 12.71
N TYR A 371 -31.54 -1.70 11.84
CA TYR A 371 -30.27 -2.31 12.20
C TYR A 371 -29.56 -1.52 13.31
N GLN A 372 -28.91 -2.26 14.21
CA GLN A 372 -28.16 -1.76 15.36
C GLN A 372 -26.89 -2.60 15.53
N VAL A 373 -25.81 -1.96 16.01
CA VAL A 373 -24.56 -2.69 16.27
C VAL A 373 -24.61 -3.48 17.58
N PRO A 374 -23.87 -4.59 17.67
CA PRO A 374 -23.88 -5.47 18.84
C PRO A 374 -22.82 -5.14 19.91
N TYR A 375 -22.03 -4.08 19.75
CA TYR A 375 -20.94 -3.68 20.65
C TYR A 375 -21.19 -2.30 21.27
N PRO A 376 -20.59 -1.99 22.44
CA PRO A 376 -20.62 -0.65 23.01
C PRO A 376 -19.67 0.29 22.24
N TYR A 377 -20.06 1.56 22.13
CA TYR A 377 -19.29 2.63 21.49
C TYR A 377 -19.70 3.97 22.13
N VAL A 378 -18.90 5.01 21.89
CA VAL A 378 -19.22 6.38 22.34
C VAL A 378 -19.43 7.26 21.12
N LEU A 379 -20.57 7.94 21.09
CA LEU A 379 -20.87 8.96 20.09
C LEU A 379 -20.43 10.33 20.58
N ASP A 380 -19.51 10.94 19.84
CA ASP A 380 -19.21 12.36 20.02
C ASP A 380 -20.35 13.22 19.50
N ALA A 381 -20.56 14.37 20.13
CA ALA A 381 -21.53 15.35 19.64
C ALA A 381 -21.07 15.92 18.28
N THR A 382 -22.01 16.19 17.39
CA THR A 382 -21.68 16.79 16.07
C THR A 382 -21.17 18.22 16.17
N ASP A 383 -21.53 18.94 17.25
CA ASP A 383 -20.96 20.24 17.58
C ASP A 383 -19.47 20.09 17.94
N GLY A 384 -18.58 20.69 17.13
CA GLY A 384 -17.13 20.62 17.31
C GLY A 384 -16.47 19.37 16.73
N LEU A 385 -17.26 18.41 16.20
CA LEU A 385 -16.73 17.17 15.63
C LEU A 385 -15.77 17.41 14.46
N LYS A 386 -16.10 18.36 13.57
CA LYS A 386 -15.23 18.73 12.45
C LYS A 386 -13.84 19.14 12.93
N ASP A 387 -13.78 20.05 13.91
CA ASP A 387 -12.50 20.53 14.44
C ASP A 387 -11.72 19.41 15.13
N HIS A 388 -12.42 18.52 15.84
CA HIS A 388 -11.81 17.32 16.44
C HIS A 388 -11.20 16.41 15.39
N ILE A 389 -11.91 16.09 14.31
CA ILE A 389 -11.41 15.22 13.24
C ILE A 389 -10.23 15.87 12.51
N LEU A 390 -10.32 17.16 12.16
CA LEU A 390 -9.21 17.87 11.52
C LEU A 390 -7.93 17.91 12.39
N ALA A 391 -8.08 17.92 13.70
CA ALA A 391 -6.95 17.92 14.62
C ALA A 391 -6.31 16.53 14.78
N ASN A 392 -7.12 15.46 14.74
CA ASN A 392 -6.71 14.14 15.20
C ASN A 392 -6.67 13.05 14.11
N ALA A 393 -7.27 13.22 12.94
CA ALA A 393 -7.20 12.21 11.88
C ALA A 393 -5.93 12.33 11.03
N GLY A 394 -5.44 11.19 10.54
CA GLY A 394 -4.23 11.05 9.74
C GLY A 394 -2.99 10.67 10.55
N ARG A 395 -1.85 10.55 9.87
CA ARG A 395 -0.57 10.21 10.49
C ARG A 395 -0.01 11.36 11.34
N GLY A 396 0.96 11.04 12.18
CA GLY A 396 1.67 11.99 13.05
C GLY A 396 0.87 12.45 14.28
N LYS A 397 -0.24 11.77 14.60
CA LYS A 397 -1.17 12.16 15.68
C LYS A 397 -1.04 11.31 16.94
N LEU A 398 -0.48 10.11 16.81
CA LEU A 398 -0.25 9.21 17.93
C LEU A 398 1.00 9.64 18.70
N ASP A 399 0.90 9.67 20.03
CA ASP A 399 2.06 9.89 20.90
C ASP A 399 2.88 8.60 21.03
N GLN A 400 4.09 8.63 20.47
CA GLN A 400 5.03 7.52 20.50
C GLN A 400 6.18 7.75 21.51
N SER A 401 6.15 8.82 22.30
CA SER A 401 7.28 9.22 23.14
C SER A 401 7.60 8.23 24.28
N ASP A 402 6.63 7.42 24.70
CA ASP A 402 6.79 6.37 25.70
C ASP A 402 7.07 4.98 25.09
N LEU A 403 7.15 4.86 23.75
CA LEU A 403 7.46 3.60 23.08
C LEU A 403 8.97 3.34 23.04
N GLU A 404 9.36 2.11 23.35
CA GLU A 404 10.72 1.60 23.11
C GLU A 404 10.78 1.08 21.67
N ILE A 405 11.07 1.99 20.73
CA ILE A 405 11.26 1.66 19.32
C ILE A 405 12.74 1.32 19.11
N PRO A 406 13.09 0.10 18.67
CA PRO A 406 14.47 -0.25 18.41
C PRO A 406 15.00 0.55 17.21
N ASP A 407 16.31 0.76 17.14
CA ASP A 407 16.93 1.32 15.93
C ASP A 407 16.59 0.43 14.71
N PRO A 408 16.46 1.00 13.50
CA PRO A 408 16.23 0.22 12.29
C PRO A 408 17.22 -0.94 12.21
N VAL A 409 16.73 -2.14 11.87
CA VAL A 409 17.60 -3.29 11.65
C VAL A 409 18.52 -2.93 10.49
N THR A 410 19.72 -2.49 10.83
CA THR A 410 20.83 -2.41 9.88
C THR A 410 21.49 -3.78 10.01
N PRO A 411 21.52 -4.63 8.97
CA PRO A 411 22.04 -5.98 9.13
C PRO A 411 23.48 -5.94 9.65
N GLU A 412 23.69 -6.27 10.93
CA GLU A 412 25.03 -6.55 11.45
C GLU A 412 25.46 -7.91 10.89
N GLY A 413 26.22 -7.87 9.80
CA GLY A 413 27.08 -8.98 9.42
C GLY A 413 26.47 -10.10 8.57
N GLU A 414 25.32 -9.90 7.93
CA GLU A 414 24.93 -10.70 6.76
C GLU A 414 25.28 -9.95 5.48
N LEU A 415 26.14 -10.57 4.67
CA LEU A 415 26.33 -10.18 3.27
C LEU A 415 24.98 -10.35 2.56
N PRO A 416 24.56 -9.39 1.70
CA PRO A 416 23.25 -9.43 1.07
C PRO A 416 23.06 -10.76 0.33
N VAL A 417 21.89 -11.38 0.50
CA VAL A 417 21.42 -12.45 -0.36
C VAL A 417 21.31 -11.85 -1.76
N GLU A 418 22.14 -12.33 -2.68
CA GLU A 418 22.12 -11.89 -4.08
C GLU A 418 20.77 -12.24 -4.71
N GLU A 419 20.00 -11.23 -5.11
CA GLU A 419 18.89 -11.41 -6.04
C GLU A 419 19.24 -10.77 -7.39
N GLU A 420 19.07 -11.57 -8.46
CA GLU A 420 19.45 -11.16 -9.82
C GLU A 420 18.45 -10.17 -10.40
N PRO A 421 18.91 -9.12 -11.08
CA PRO A 421 18.04 -8.09 -11.65
C PRO A 421 17.14 -8.64 -12.76
N ILE A 422 15.86 -8.30 -12.64
CA ILE A 422 14.86 -8.40 -13.69
C ILE A 422 15.14 -7.31 -14.75
N LEU A 423 15.20 -7.76 -16.00
CA LEU A 423 15.53 -6.95 -17.18
C LEU A 423 14.32 -6.05 -17.56
N GLU A 424 14.19 -4.89 -16.92
CA GLU A 424 13.18 -3.88 -17.28
C GLU A 424 13.67 -2.91 -18.38
N ASP A 425 12.71 -2.35 -19.10
CA ASP A 425 12.87 -1.52 -20.30
C ASP A 425 13.67 -0.23 -19.98
N VAL A 426 14.48 0.23 -20.94
CA VAL A 426 15.38 1.37 -20.76
C VAL A 426 14.61 2.70 -20.90
N ALA A 427 13.74 3.00 -19.93
CA ALA A 427 12.86 4.17 -19.89
C ALA A 427 13.00 4.95 -18.58
N LEU A 428 12.48 6.19 -18.56
CA LEU A 428 12.34 6.99 -17.35
C LEU A 428 10.93 6.80 -16.76
N PRO A 429 10.77 6.75 -15.42
CA PRO A 429 11.83 6.88 -14.41
C PRO A 429 12.77 5.66 -14.40
N TYR A 430 14.04 5.90 -14.12
CA TYR A 430 15.07 4.88 -14.03
C TYR A 430 15.70 4.90 -12.64
N ALA A 431 15.72 3.76 -11.94
CA ALA A 431 16.19 3.66 -10.56
C ALA A 431 17.28 2.59 -10.36
N GLU A 432 18.19 2.82 -9.42
CA GLU A 432 19.30 1.93 -9.03
C GLU A 432 19.65 2.00 -7.53
N ASN A 433 19.66 0.84 -6.87
CA ASN A 433 19.88 0.62 -5.43
C ASN A 433 21.18 -0.15 -5.19
N PHE A 434 21.89 -0.49 -6.26
CA PHE A 434 23.16 -1.18 -6.25
C PHE A 434 23.13 -2.48 -5.43
N ALA A 435 21.97 -3.15 -5.38
CA ALA A 435 21.76 -4.41 -4.65
C ALA A 435 22.43 -5.59 -5.39
N THR A 436 23.75 -5.55 -5.51
CA THR A 436 24.57 -6.55 -6.20
C THR A 436 26.02 -6.43 -5.74
N ASP A 437 26.89 -7.25 -6.33
CA ASP A 437 28.33 -7.13 -6.11
C ASP A 437 29.02 -6.33 -7.23
N THR A 438 30.30 -6.04 -6.98
CA THR A 438 31.15 -5.29 -7.92
C THR A 438 31.33 -6.00 -9.27
N ALA A 439 31.25 -7.33 -9.31
CA ALA A 439 31.48 -8.12 -10.52
C ALA A 439 30.23 -8.18 -11.40
N GLY A 440 29.06 -8.36 -10.79
CA GLY A 440 27.74 -8.33 -11.41
C GLY A 440 27.43 -6.94 -11.96
N PHE A 441 27.50 -5.90 -11.13
CA PHE A 441 26.99 -4.55 -11.45
C PHE A 441 27.43 -3.98 -12.82
N PHE A 442 28.69 -4.20 -13.20
CA PHE A 442 29.27 -3.68 -14.44
C PHE A 442 29.26 -4.67 -15.61
N SER A 443 28.39 -5.69 -15.53
CA SER A 443 28.26 -6.73 -16.53
C SER A 443 26.85 -6.75 -17.13
N ASN A 444 26.72 -7.38 -18.31
CA ASN A 444 25.42 -7.55 -18.97
C ASN A 444 24.45 -8.42 -18.18
N SER A 445 24.95 -9.31 -17.30
CA SER A 445 24.07 -10.17 -16.50
C SER A 445 23.37 -9.39 -15.40
N TYR A 446 23.91 -8.23 -15.03
CA TYR A 446 23.20 -7.33 -14.12
C TYR A 446 22.19 -6.48 -14.89
N ARG A 447 22.64 -5.48 -15.64
CA ARG A 447 21.74 -4.73 -16.51
C ARG A 447 22.43 -4.48 -17.82
N ASP A 448 21.73 -4.71 -18.93
CA ASP A 448 22.21 -4.41 -20.26
C ASP A 448 21.25 -3.46 -21.00
N LEU A 449 21.66 -3.01 -22.17
CA LEU A 449 20.88 -2.12 -23.02
C LEU A 449 19.95 -2.88 -23.99
N SER A 450 19.44 -4.05 -23.58
CA SER A 450 18.54 -4.86 -24.41
C SER A 450 17.37 -4.03 -24.92
N GLY A 451 17.11 -4.11 -26.23
CA GLY A 451 16.02 -3.36 -26.87
C GLY A 451 16.33 -1.88 -27.14
N ALA A 452 17.48 -1.36 -26.71
CA ALA A 452 17.91 0.02 -26.90
C ALA A 452 19.18 0.12 -27.80
N PRO A 453 19.58 1.34 -28.24
CA PRO A 453 20.88 1.52 -28.86
C PRO A 453 22.00 1.02 -27.94
N GLY A 454 22.88 0.16 -28.45
CA GLY A 454 23.93 -0.47 -27.65
C GLY A 454 23.58 -1.85 -27.10
N ASP A 455 22.51 -2.48 -27.59
CA ASP A 455 22.13 -3.87 -27.29
C ASP A 455 23.33 -4.82 -27.06
N GLY A 456 23.28 -5.55 -25.94
CA GLY A 456 24.36 -6.39 -25.47
C GLY A 456 25.54 -5.65 -24.82
N THR A 457 25.36 -4.41 -24.40
CA THR A 457 26.33 -3.61 -23.61
C THR A 457 25.80 -3.42 -22.19
N PRO A 458 26.66 -3.41 -21.13
CA PRO A 458 26.20 -3.16 -19.78
C PRO A 458 25.62 -1.75 -19.65
N MET A 459 24.57 -1.62 -18.83
CA MET A 459 23.98 -0.33 -18.48
C MET A 459 24.97 0.59 -17.76
N TYR A 460 25.82 0.00 -16.92
CA TYR A 460 26.86 0.70 -16.16
C TYR A 460 28.24 0.38 -16.69
N HIS A 461 29.03 1.42 -16.96
CA HIS A 461 30.39 1.22 -17.42
C HIS A 461 31.40 2.04 -16.63
N ARG A 462 32.47 1.37 -16.17
CA ARG A 462 33.64 2.01 -15.58
C ARG A 462 34.45 2.69 -16.66
N VAL A 463 34.35 4.01 -16.72
CA VAL A 463 35.09 4.82 -17.67
C VAL A 463 36.55 4.97 -17.22
N THR A 464 36.78 5.33 -15.96
CA THR A 464 38.11 5.46 -15.35
C THR A 464 38.06 5.26 -13.84
N GLY A 465 39.21 5.00 -13.20
CA GLY A 465 39.36 4.96 -11.73
C GLY A 465 38.81 3.67 -11.10
N SER A 466 38.64 3.69 -9.77
CA SER A 466 38.02 2.57 -9.03
C SER A 466 36.56 2.92 -8.72
N ALA A 467 35.65 2.10 -9.24
CA ALA A 467 34.24 2.16 -8.93
C ALA A 467 33.79 0.75 -8.54
N GLU A 468 33.25 0.60 -7.35
CA GLU A 468 32.98 -0.69 -6.73
C GLU A 468 31.66 -0.61 -5.96
N ILE A 469 30.90 -1.70 -5.94
CA ILE A 469 29.76 -1.83 -5.05
C ILE A 469 30.28 -2.27 -3.68
N GLN A 470 29.99 -1.46 -2.66
CA GLN A 470 30.39 -1.68 -1.27
C GLN A 470 29.18 -1.46 -0.37
N SER A 471 28.77 -2.51 0.34
CA SER A 471 27.61 -2.46 1.26
C SER A 471 26.34 -1.93 0.60
N GLY A 472 26.00 -2.43 -0.61
CA GLY A 472 24.80 -2.00 -1.35
C GLY A 472 24.89 -0.61 -1.94
N ALA A 473 26.07 0.03 -2.01
CA ALA A 473 26.23 1.37 -2.56
C ALA A 473 27.35 1.44 -3.61
N LEU A 474 27.19 2.30 -4.61
CA LEU A 474 28.24 2.57 -5.59
C LEU A 474 29.29 3.52 -5.00
N SER A 475 30.44 2.94 -4.64
CA SER A 475 31.63 3.66 -4.19
C SER A 475 32.46 4.13 -5.38
N LEU A 476 32.64 5.45 -5.50
CA LEU A 476 33.39 6.11 -6.57
C LEU A 476 34.70 6.69 -6.02
N THR A 477 35.82 6.00 -6.20
CA THR A 477 37.16 6.47 -5.78
C THR A 477 37.97 6.98 -6.97
N GLY A 478 38.07 8.30 -7.10
CA GLY A 478 38.74 8.97 -8.21
C GLY A 478 38.32 8.43 -9.58
N SER A 479 37.02 8.19 -9.74
CA SER A 479 36.48 7.39 -10.82
C SER A 479 35.40 8.09 -11.63
N ARG A 480 35.04 7.44 -12.74
CA ARG A 480 33.94 7.83 -13.61
C ARG A 480 33.14 6.59 -13.96
N VAL A 481 31.83 6.68 -13.82
CA VAL A 481 30.88 5.64 -14.21
C VAL A 481 29.83 6.27 -15.10
N SER A 482 29.64 5.73 -16.31
CA SER A 482 28.54 6.12 -17.18
C SER A 482 27.36 5.19 -17.00
N ILE A 483 26.15 5.76 -17.01
CA ILE A 483 24.86 5.08 -16.94
C ILE A 483 24.16 5.27 -18.29
N GLY A 484 23.84 4.18 -18.97
CA GLY A 484 23.08 4.21 -20.21
C GLY A 484 23.89 4.60 -21.46
N ASN A 485 25.22 4.48 -21.43
CA ASN A 485 26.06 4.79 -22.59
C ASN A 485 26.11 3.60 -23.56
N SER A 486 25.62 3.79 -24.78
CA SER A 486 25.55 2.76 -25.82
C SER A 486 26.88 2.45 -26.51
N THR A 487 27.89 3.31 -26.33
CA THR A 487 29.25 3.12 -26.89
C THR A 487 30.33 3.41 -25.84
N PRO A 488 30.32 2.72 -24.69
CA PRO A 488 31.07 3.15 -23.52
C PRO A 488 32.59 3.02 -23.67
N THR A 489 33.05 2.24 -24.65
CA THR A 489 34.48 2.09 -25.01
C THR A 489 34.98 3.19 -25.95
N VAL A 490 34.08 4.01 -26.49
CA VAL A 490 34.41 5.14 -27.39
C VAL A 490 34.41 6.42 -26.58
N SER A 491 35.54 7.13 -26.57
CA SER A 491 35.62 8.43 -25.91
C SER A 491 34.78 9.46 -26.64
N THR A 492 33.94 10.16 -25.88
CA THR A 492 33.10 11.25 -26.37
C THR A 492 33.94 12.42 -26.91
N THR A 493 33.40 13.10 -27.92
CA THR A 493 33.96 14.29 -28.55
C THR A 493 32.86 15.33 -28.79
N SER A 494 33.26 16.57 -29.07
CA SER A 494 32.30 17.65 -29.38
C SER A 494 31.60 17.50 -30.75
N GLY A 495 31.97 16.49 -31.55
CA GLY A 495 31.40 16.23 -32.87
C GLY A 495 30.60 14.93 -32.95
N ASP A 496 30.37 14.26 -31.82
CA ASP A 496 29.66 12.99 -31.80
C ASP A 496 28.15 13.15 -32.08
N SER A 497 27.50 12.04 -32.38
CA SER A 497 26.05 11.90 -32.24
C SER A 497 25.69 11.48 -30.82
N ASN A 498 24.40 11.52 -30.46
CA ASN A 498 23.92 11.01 -29.18
C ASN A 498 24.21 9.50 -29.05
N THR A 499 24.81 9.08 -27.94
CA THR A 499 25.21 7.68 -27.66
C THR A 499 24.66 7.19 -26.33
N GLY A 500 23.46 7.61 -25.98
CA GLY A 500 22.77 7.18 -24.78
C GLY A 500 21.39 6.64 -25.05
N VAL A 501 20.71 6.28 -23.95
CA VAL A 501 19.46 5.54 -23.97
C VAL A 501 18.31 6.27 -23.28
N PHE A 502 18.58 7.31 -22.49
CA PHE A 502 17.55 8.07 -21.80
C PHE A 502 16.99 9.19 -22.67
N ASP A 503 15.67 9.38 -22.60
CA ASP A 503 15.03 10.58 -23.12
C ASP A 503 15.18 11.75 -22.14
N LEU A 504 16.25 12.51 -22.31
CA LEU A 504 16.56 13.70 -21.51
C LEU A 504 16.17 14.99 -22.24
N SER A 505 15.32 14.91 -23.26
CA SER A 505 14.89 16.06 -24.07
C SER A 505 13.84 16.95 -23.39
N VAL A 506 13.25 16.44 -22.30
CA VAL A 506 12.32 17.15 -21.42
C VAL A 506 13.03 17.60 -20.13
N PRO A 507 12.45 18.52 -19.34
CA PRO A 507 12.99 18.83 -18.01
C PRO A 507 13.04 17.57 -17.13
N TRP A 508 14.19 17.28 -16.54
CA TRP A 508 14.44 16.05 -15.78
C TRP A 508 15.34 16.33 -14.57
N GLN A 509 15.35 15.41 -13.62
CA GLN A 509 16.18 15.46 -12.42
C GLN A 509 16.85 14.11 -12.13
N ILE A 510 17.96 14.17 -11.38
CA ILE A 510 18.60 13.00 -10.79
C ILE A 510 18.68 13.17 -9.28
N SER A 511 18.20 12.17 -8.55
CA SER A 511 18.30 12.05 -7.11
C SER A 511 19.29 10.94 -6.73
N PHE A 512 19.97 11.10 -5.60
CA PHE A 512 20.85 10.08 -5.02
C PHE A 512 21.03 10.29 -3.52
N LYS A 513 21.19 9.22 -2.76
CA LYS A 513 21.53 9.21 -1.34
C LYS A 513 23.03 9.12 -1.14
N VAL A 514 23.59 9.93 -0.26
CA VAL A 514 25.02 9.83 0.11
C VAL A 514 25.16 8.83 1.26
N VAL A 515 25.84 7.72 1.04
CA VAL A 515 26.09 6.70 2.07
C VAL A 515 27.34 7.03 2.87
N SER A 516 28.42 7.42 2.21
CA SER A 516 29.65 7.83 2.88
C SER A 516 30.50 8.75 2.03
N VAL A 517 31.35 9.53 2.70
CA VAL A 517 32.34 10.40 2.09
C VAL A 517 33.69 10.12 2.75
N SER A 518 34.72 9.89 1.95
CA SER A 518 36.09 9.67 2.45
C SER A 518 37.15 10.14 1.44
N GLY A 519 38.44 9.97 1.79
CA GLY A 519 39.56 10.47 1.00
C GLY A 519 39.76 11.99 1.14
N ASP A 520 40.15 12.66 0.04
CA ASP A 520 40.33 14.11 -0.01
C ASP A 520 38.99 14.81 -0.22
N THR A 521 38.38 15.27 0.88
CA THR A 521 37.07 15.95 0.86
C THR A 521 37.10 17.38 0.33
N SER A 522 38.28 17.91 -0.01
CA SER A 522 38.43 19.19 -0.71
C SER A 522 38.20 19.09 -2.22
N LYS A 523 37.87 17.90 -2.71
CA LYS A 523 37.63 17.56 -4.11
C LYS A 523 36.15 17.44 -4.43
N TYR A 524 35.84 17.35 -5.73
CA TYR A 524 34.47 17.38 -6.21
C TYR A 524 33.89 16.00 -6.53
N PHE A 525 32.61 15.85 -6.21
CA PHE A 525 31.68 14.96 -6.89
C PHE A 525 30.99 15.73 -8.01
N GLN A 526 30.81 15.11 -9.17
CA GLN A 526 30.42 15.79 -10.41
C GLN A 526 29.46 14.91 -11.21
N LEU A 527 28.46 15.54 -11.82
CA LEU A 527 27.52 14.88 -12.73
C LEU A 527 27.66 15.47 -14.13
N TYR A 528 27.60 14.59 -15.10
CA TYR A 528 27.73 14.91 -16.51
C TYR A 528 26.62 14.29 -17.34
N VAL A 529 26.30 14.92 -18.46
CA VAL A 529 25.49 14.33 -19.54
C VAL A 529 26.34 14.20 -20.80
N ASP A 530 26.23 13.07 -21.49
CA ASP A 530 26.93 12.73 -22.72
C ASP A 530 28.43 13.02 -22.69
N ASN A 531 29.09 12.66 -21.59
CA ASN A 531 30.53 12.83 -21.42
C ASN A 531 31.14 11.68 -20.61
N ASN A 532 31.98 10.89 -21.27
CA ASN A 532 32.77 9.82 -20.66
C ASN A 532 34.28 10.11 -20.71
N THR A 533 34.69 11.38 -20.64
CA THR A 533 36.10 11.76 -20.66
C THR A 533 36.46 12.70 -19.51
N ALA A 534 37.74 13.07 -19.44
CA ALA A 534 38.21 14.02 -18.43
C ALA A 534 37.91 15.48 -18.74
N SER A 535 37.74 15.81 -20.01
CA SER A 535 37.43 17.17 -20.47
C SER A 535 35.93 17.33 -20.56
N SER A 536 35.34 18.24 -19.78
CA SER A 536 33.91 18.56 -19.91
C SER A 536 33.57 19.01 -21.34
N SER A 537 34.49 19.67 -22.06
CA SER A 537 34.26 20.11 -23.43
C SER A 537 34.22 19.00 -24.48
N ASN A 538 34.62 17.77 -24.13
CA ASN A 538 34.55 16.61 -25.02
C ASN A 538 33.16 15.96 -24.92
N SER A 539 32.16 16.73 -25.32
CA SER A 539 30.76 16.34 -25.35
C SER A 539 30.07 17.22 -26.37
N ILE A 540 28.99 16.73 -26.96
CA ILE A 540 28.10 17.50 -27.84
C ILE A 540 27.52 18.75 -27.15
N TRP A 541 27.48 18.75 -25.81
CA TRP A 541 27.04 19.88 -24.98
C TRP A 541 28.19 20.83 -24.60
N GLY A 542 29.39 20.58 -25.10
CA GLY A 542 30.59 21.32 -24.71
C GLY A 542 30.78 21.36 -23.20
N GLY A 543 31.28 22.50 -22.68
CA GLY A 543 31.54 22.65 -21.25
C GLY A 543 30.31 22.49 -20.35
N SER A 544 29.10 22.67 -20.89
CA SER A 544 27.83 22.52 -20.17
C SER A 544 27.49 21.07 -19.83
N SER A 545 28.17 20.10 -20.45
CA SER A 545 27.98 18.68 -20.13
C SER A 545 28.11 18.39 -18.64
N LYS A 546 29.03 19.10 -17.94
CA LYS A 546 29.10 19.08 -16.47
C LYS A 546 28.05 20.02 -15.89
N PHE A 547 26.87 19.49 -15.65
CA PHE A 547 25.75 20.27 -15.14
C PHE A 547 25.75 20.42 -13.62
N HIS A 548 26.50 19.57 -12.90
CA HIS A 548 26.61 19.65 -11.44
C HIS A 548 28.04 19.37 -10.94
N GLN A 549 28.42 20.10 -9.90
CA GLN A 549 29.61 19.81 -9.11
C GLN A 549 29.38 20.26 -7.66
N VAL A 550 29.85 19.47 -6.71
CA VAL A 550 29.73 19.74 -5.27
C VAL A 550 31.00 19.25 -4.57
N LEU A 551 31.47 19.98 -3.56
CA LEU A 551 32.60 19.50 -2.76
C LEU A 551 32.16 18.29 -1.96
N LEU A 552 33.03 17.30 -1.82
CA LEU A 552 32.76 16.15 -0.95
C LEU A 552 32.50 16.59 0.50
N SER A 553 33.14 17.67 0.95
CA SER A 553 32.90 18.25 2.28
C SER A 553 31.52 18.87 2.47
N ASP A 554 30.78 19.13 1.38
CA ASP A 554 29.40 19.61 1.43
C ASP A 554 28.38 18.46 1.35
N LEU A 555 28.84 17.22 1.13
CA LEU A 555 28.00 16.03 1.11
C LEU A 555 27.92 15.41 2.50
N VAL A 556 26.69 15.25 2.99
CA VAL A 556 26.37 14.68 4.30
C VAL A 556 25.89 13.25 4.14
N ALA A 557 26.53 12.30 4.84
CA ALA A 557 26.10 10.91 4.87
C ALA A 557 24.69 10.78 5.46
N GLY A 558 23.86 9.92 4.85
CA GLY A 558 22.45 9.72 5.16
C GLY A 558 21.49 10.68 4.44
N GLN A 559 21.99 11.73 3.78
CA GLN A 559 21.15 12.72 3.10
C GLN A 559 20.96 12.40 1.62
N SER A 560 19.74 12.62 1.12
CA SER A 560 19.40 12.57 -0.30
C SER A 560 19.55 13.95 -0.96
N TYR A 561 20.05 13.94 -2.20
CA TYR A 561 20.30 15.13 -3.01
C TYR A 561 19.59 14.98 -4.34
N THR A 562 18.80 15.99 -4.71
CA THR A 562 18.16 16.09 -6.03
C THR A 562 18.79 17.20 -6.83
N VAL A 563 19.16 16.90 -8.07
CA VAL A 563 19.86 17.81 -8.97
C VAL A 563 19.08 17.91 -10.27
N THR A 564 18.67 19.13 -10.63
CA THR A 564 18.11 19.40 -11.96
C THR A 564 19.13 19.09 -13.04
N GLY A 565 18.75 18.24 -13.99
CA GLY A 565 19.59 17.83 -15.09
C GLY A 565 19.69 18.89 -16.20
N LEU A 566 20.72 18.77 -17.05
CA LEU A 566 20.76 19.54 -18.30
C LEU A 566 19.77 18.92 -19.29
N THR A 567 18.77 19.69 -19.75
CA THR A 567 17.92 19.28 -20.87
C THR A 567 18.80 19.01 -22.10
N ALA A 568 18.83 17.74 -22.51
CA ALA A 568 19.74 17.19 -23.50
C ALA A 568 18.95 16.58 -24.66
N SER A 569 19.28 15.38 -25.10
CA SER A 569 18.63 14.72 -26.24
C SER A 569 17.75 13.55 -25.80
N SER A 570 16.95 13.03 -26.75
CA SER A 570 16.17 11.81 -26.56
C SER A 570 17.00 10.52 -26.46
N ASN A 571 18.32 10.61 -26.57
CA ASN A 571 19.25 9.48 -26.58
C ASN A 571 20.52 9.84 -25.79
N SER A 572 20.36 10.36 -24.59
CA SER A 572 21.46 10.84 -23.77
C SER A 572 21.82 9.83 -22.65
N PHE A 573 23.05 9.90 -22.16
CA PHE A 573 23.55 9.09 -21.04
C PHE A 573 24.10 9.99 -19.94
N ILE A 574 24.15 9.48 -18.71
CA ILE A 574 24.64 10.22 -17.55
C ILE A 574 26.01 9.70 -17.14
N THR A 575 26.85 10.54 -16.54
CA THR A 575 28.12 10.10 -15.94
C THR A 575 28.32 10.71 -14.57
N LEU A 576 28.55 9.82 -13.60
CA LEU A 576 28.96 10.14 -12.23
C LEU A 576 30.48 10.21 -12.18
N ARG A 577 31.03 11.17 -11.40
CA ARG A 577 32.47 11.31 -11.26
C ARG A 577 32.89 11.78 -9.88
N THR A 578 33.99 11.20 -9.39
CA THR A 578 34.83 11.80 -8.35
C THR A 578 36.20 12.19 -8.89
N GLU A 579 36.78 13.26 -8.36
CA GLU A 579 38.18 13.60 -8.67
C GLU A 579 39.17 12.67 -7.97
N SER A 580 40.41 12.65 -8.46
CA SER A 580 41.48 11.80 -7.91
C SER A 580 41.61 11.95 -6.39
N SER A 581 41.71 10.81 -5.71
CA SER A 581 41.81 10.70 -4.25
C SER A 581 40.55 11.10 -3.46
N ALA A 582 39.46 11.46 -4.13
CA ALA A 582 38.14 11.64 -3.51
C ALA A 582 37.32 10.34 -3.60
N THR A 583 36.60 10.01 -2.53
CA THR A 583 35.70 8.85 -2.48
C THR A 583 34.33 9.26 -1.97
N VAL A 584 33.29 8.93 -2.73
CA VAL A 584 31.89 9.01 -2.28
C VAL A 584 31.21 7.68 -2.56
N ALA A 585 30.44 7.18 -1.60
CA ALA A 585 29.51 6.09 -1.83
C ALA A 585 28.11 6.68 -1.96
N VAL A 586 27.43 6.36 -3.06
CA VAL A 586 26.06 6.78 -3.32
C VAL A 586 25.14 5.58 -3.48
N ASP A 587 23.89 5.76 -3.10
CA ASP A 587 22.82 4.78 -3.18
C ASP A 587 21.54 5.46 -3.71
N ASP A 588 20.50 4.68 -3.99
CA ASP A 588 19.17 5.16 -4.39
C ASP A 588 19.21 6.18 -5.53
N ILE A 589 19.91 5.87 -6.64
CA ILE A 589 19.88 6.72 -7.82
C ILE A 589 18.49 6.65 -8.44
N LEU A 590 17.86 7.80 -8.65
CA LEU A 590 16.62 7.95 -9.41
C LEU A 590 16.82 9.00 -10.50
N ILE A 591 16.50 8.67 -11.75
CA ILE A 591 16.49 9.58 -12.89
C ILE A 591 15.05 9.66 -13.38
N GLU A 592 14.47 10.85 -13.42
CA GLU A 592 13.04 11.00 -13.75
C GLU A 592 12.75 12.33 -14.45
N VAL A 593 11.61 12.38 -15.12
CA VAL A 593 11.06 13.64 -15.66
C VAL A 593 10.61 14.49 -14.48
N MET A 594 10.91 15.80 -14.51
CA MET A 594 10.44 16.68 -13.44
C MET A 594 8.90 16.77 -13.47
N PRO A 595 8.24 16.77 -12.30
CA PRO A 595 6.78 16.93 -12.18
C PRO A 595 6.22 18.17 -12.87
#